data_AF-A0A2B4RJ70-F1
#
_entry.id   AF-A0A2B4RJ70-F1
#
_cell.length_a   1.000
_cell.length_b   1.000
_cell.length_c   1.000
_cell.angle_alpha   90.00
_cell.angle_beta   90.00
_cell.angle_gamma   90.00
#
_symmetry.space_group_name_H-M   'P 1'
#
loop_
_entity.id
_entity.type
_entity.pdbx_description
1 polymer ?
#
loop_
_entity_poly.entity_id
_entity_poly.type
_entity_poly.pdbx_seq_one_letter_code
_entity_poly.pdbx_strand_id
1 'polypeptide(L)'
;MGVKKLFPYRQKKHFEIIQDDMKMEYEMKGWVNGHEFTIEGEGNGKPYEGKQTANFKVITGAPLSFSFDIPSSVFQYGNRCFTRYPEGMPDYFKQAFPAGMSYERTFTFEDGGVATASGHISLEGNCFKHKSIFHGVNFPADGPVMKKETTGWDPSFEKMTVCKGFLMGDITMFLLLKNGGYQRCHFNTTYK
;
A
#
# COMPACT_ATOMS: atom_id res chain seq x y z
N MET A 1 39.51 -35.48 -14.68
CA MET A 1 38.07 -35.71 -14.47
C MET A 1 37.44 -34.40 -14.06
N GLY A 2 36.63 -33.83 -14.96
CA GLY A 2 36.17 -32.44 -14.88
C GLY A 2 35.06 -32.22 -13.86
N VAL A 3 35.18 -31.13 -13.10
CA VAL A 3 34.13 -30.58 -12.24
C VAL A 3 32.98 -30.11 -13.13
N LYS A 4 31.87 -30.85 -13.14
CA LYS A 4 30.62 -30.35 -13.73
C LYS A 4 30.13 -29.19 -12.86
N LYS A 5 30.23 -27.98 -13.41
CA LYS A 5 29.47 -26.79 -12.97
C LYS A 5 27.99 -27.19 -12.85
N LEU A 6 27.45 -27.24 -11.62
CA LEU A 6 26.01 -27.13 -11.44
C LEU A 6 25.66 -25.67 -11.72
N PHE A 7 24.98 -25.46 -12.84
CA PHE A 7 24.49 -24.17 -13.28
C PHE A 7 23.48 -23.57 -12.28
N PRO A 8 23.39 -22.23 -12.20
CA PRO A 8 22.42 -21.54 -11.35
C PRO A 8 21.01 -21.78 -11.89
N TYR A 9 20.06 -22.15 -11.02
CA TYR A 9 18.64 -22.10 -11.35
C TYR A 9 18.14 -20.65 -11.28
N ARG A 10 18.73 -19.77 -12.11
CA ARG A 10 18.03 -18.57 -12.56
C ARG A 10 17.03 -19.07 -13.60
N GLN A 11 15.76 -19.18 -13.21
CA GLN A 11 14.64 -19.24 -14.14
C GLN A 11 14.73 -18.01 -15.06
N LYS A 12 15.42 -18.15 -16.18
CA LYS A 12 15.41 -17.13 -17.24
C LYS A 12 14.35 -17.55 -18.26
N LYS A 13 13.39 -16.64 -18.45
CA LYS A 13 12.45 -16.45 -19.57
C LYS A 13 10.97 -16.69 -19.27
N HIS A 14 10.44 -16.01 -18.26
CA HIS A 14 9.42 -15.02 -18.60
C HIS A 14 10.18 -13.72 -18.86
N PHE A 15 9.80 -12.92 -19.86
CA PHE A 15 10.16 -11.50 -19.81
C PHE A 15 9.62 -11.03 -18.47
N GLU A 16 10.48 -10.67 -17.51
CA GLU A 16 10.00 -10.09 -16.26
C GLU A 16 9.36 -8.76 -16.65
N ILE A 17 8.03 -8.80 -16.76
CA ILE A 17 7.18 -7.67 -17.13
C ILE A 17 7.43 -6.50 -16.16
N ILE A 18 7.83 -6.83 -14.93
CA ILE A 18 8.25 -5.91 -13.90
C ILE A 18 9.78 -5.83 -13.91
N GLN A 19 10.30 -4.63 -14.18
CA GLN A 19 11.73 -4.35 -14.27
C GLN A 19 12.33 -4.05 -12.89
N ASP A 20 13.66 -4.00 -12.81
CA ASP A 20 14.38 -3.65 -11.58
C ASP A 20 14.09 -2.23 -11.10
N ASP A 21 13.80 -1.31 -12.02
CA ASP A 21 13.41 0.06 -11.77
C ASP A 21 12.04 0.34 -12.41
N MET A 22 11.07 0.71 -11.59
CA MET A 22 9.69 0.97 -12.03
C MET A 22 9.23 2.35 -11.60
N LYS A 23 8.46 3.01 -12.47
CA LYS A 23 7.74 4.24 -12.15
C LYS A 23 6.40 3.93 -11.49
N MET A 24 5.85 4.90 -10.78
CA MET A 24 4.49 4.83 -10.24
C MET A 24 3.77 6.15 -10.45
N GLU A 25 2.49 6.07 -10.76
CA GLU A 25 1.55 7.18 -10.73
C GLU A 25 0.36 6.78 -9.87
N TYR A 26 -0.11 7.72 -9.06
CA TYR A 26 -1.17 7.55 -8.09
C TYR A 26 -2.28 8.55 -8.35
N GLU A 27 -3.53 8.07 -8.33
CA GLU A 27 -4.74 8.89 -8.26
C GLU A 27 -5.61 8.34 -7.14
N MET A 28 -5.97 9.19 -6.18
CA MET A 28 -6.92 8.86 -5.12
C MET A 28 -8.06 9.86 -5.10
N LYS A 29 -9.27 9.33 -4.98
CA LYS A 29 -10.44 10.08 -4.55
C LYS A 29 -10.78 9.66 -3.13
N GLY A 30 -11.18 10.59 -2.29
CA GLY A 30 -11.53 10.22 -0.93
C GLY A 30 -12.45 11.19 -0.22
N TRP A 31 -12.93 10.70 0.90
CA TRP A 31 -13.87 11.40 1.76
C TRP A 31 -13.62 11.02 3.21
N VAL A 32 -13.41 12.00 4.09
CA VAL A 32 -13.22 11.75 5.53
C VAL A 32 -14.14 12.68 6.32
N ASN A 33 -15.05 12.13 7.13
CA ASN A 33 -15.93 12.90 8.01
C ASN A 33 -16.65 14.09 7.33
N GLY A 34 -17.13 13.93 6.09
CA GLY A 34 -17.76 15.05 5.36
C GLY A 34 -16.82 15.80 4.41
N HIS A 35 -15.50 15.69 4.58
CA HIS A 35 -14.50 16.41 3.78
C HIS A 35 -14.04 15.60 2.55
N GLU A 36 -14.44 16.01 1.35
CA GLU A 36 -14.01 15.40 0.09
C GLU A 36 -12.64 15.91 -0.36
N PHE A 37 -11.84 15.04 -0.98
CA PHE A 37 -10.50 15.38 -1.48
C PHE A 37 -10.07 14.49 -2.65
N THR A 38 -9.09 14.98 -3.41
CA THR A 38 -8.32 14.17 -4.35
C THR A 38 -6.82 14.36 -4.15
N ILE A 39 -6.06 13.28 -4.34
CA ILE A 39 -4.60 13.28 -4.25
C ILE A 39 -4.04 12.65 -5.51
N GLU A 40 -3.04 13.30 -6.09
CA GLU A 40 -2.19 12.73 -7.13
C GLU A 40 -0.79 12.50 -6.58
N GLY A 41 -0.08 11.55 -7.16
CA GLY A 41 1.32 11.33 -6.82
C GLY A 41 2.10 10.65 -7.92
N GLU A 42 3.41 10.84 -7.86
CA GLU A 42 4.37 10.24 -8.77
C GLU A 42 5.57 9.72 -7.99
N GLY A 43 6.18 8.64 -8.47
CA GLY A 43 7.31 8.05 -7.80
C GLY A 43 8.10 7.08 -8.65
N ASN A 44 9.14 6.53 -8.04
CA ASN A 44 9.94 5.46 -8.59
C ASN A 44 10.42 4.51 -7.49
N GLY A 45 10.77 3.29 -7.87
CA GLY A 45 11.19 2.28 -6.91
C GLY A 45 11.82 1.07 -7.55
N LYS A 46 12.25 0.17 -6.68
CA LYS A 46 12.92 -1.08 -7.01
C LYS A 46 12.14 -2.27 -6.50
N PRO A 47 11.29 -2.91 -7.34
CA PRO A 47 10.34 -3.93 -6.89
C PRO A 47 10.98 -5.09 -6.14
N TYR A 48 12.11 -5.59 -6.63
CA TYR A 48 12.82 -6.75 -6.07
C TYR A 48 13.68 -6.41 -4.85
N GLU A 49 14.04 -5.13 -4.65
CA GLU A 49 14.72 -4.66 -3.43
C GLU A 49 13.73 -4.27 -2.32
N GLY A 50 12.44 -4.14 -2.64
CA GLY A 50 11.42 -3.73 -1.69
C GLY A 50 11.50 -2.24 -1.30
N LYS A 51 11.94 -1.38 -2.23
CA LYS A 51 12.14 0.06 -1.97
C LYS A 51 11.33 0.89 -2.94
N GLN A 52 10.75 1.99 -2.46
CA GLN A 52 10.03 2.94 -3.30
C GLN A 52 9.96 4.31 -2.62
N THR A 53 9.88 5.36 -3.43
CA THR A 53 9.67 6.74 -2.98
C THR A 53 8.62 7.37 -3.89
N ALA A 54 7.77 8.23 -3.34
CA ALA A 54 6.77 8.97 -4.08
C ALA A 54 6.54 10.35 -3.45
N ASN A 55 6.17 11.31 -4.29
CA ASN A 55 5.69 12.62 -3.88
C ASN A 55 4.19 12.68 -4.13
N PHE A 56 3.45 13.29 -3.19
CA PHE A 56 2.01 13.40 -3.26
C PHE A 56 1.57 14.86 -3.16
N LYS A 57 0.52 15.19 -3.89
CA LYS A 57 -0.10 16.51 -3.91
C LYS A 57 -1.60 16.38 -3.75
N VAL A 58 -2.17 17.12 -2.80
CA VAL A 58 -3.62 17.30 -2.70
C VAL A 58 -4.05 18.23 -3.84
N ILE A 59 -4.93 17.74 -4.70
CA ILE A 59 -5.41 18.49 -5.88
C ILE A 59 -6.70 19.24 -5.54
N THR A 60 -7.63 18.59 -4.84
CA THR A 60 -8.85 19.23 -4.31
C THR A 60 -9.03 18.89 -2.83
N GLY A 61 -9.77 19.74 -2.10
CA GLY A 61 -9.99 19.56 -0.66
C GLY A 61 -8.81 20.03 0.21
N ALA A 62 -7.88 20.83 -0.32
CA ALA A 62 -6.82 21.43 0.48
C ALA A 62 -7.33 22.66 1.26
N PRO A 63 -6.86 22.90 2.50
CA PRO A 63 -6.07 21.98 3.31
C PRO A 63 -6.92 20.81 3.83
N LEU A 64 -6.33 19.63 3.97
CA LEU A 64 -7.01 18.50 4.62
C LEU A 64 -7.30 18.85 6.10
N SER A 65 -8.54 18.62 6.49
CA SER A 65 -9.09 18.82 7.84
C SER A 65 -8.74 17.67 8.82
N PHE A 66 -7.97 16.70 8.35
CA PHE A 66 -7.54 15.50 9.08
C PHE A 66 -6.07 15.18 8.72
N SER A 67 -5.49 14.19 9.39
CA SER A 67 -4.12 13.77 9.13
C SER A 67 -3.94 13.04 7.79
N PHE A 68 -2.93 13.45 7.01
CA PHE A 68 -2.54 12.77 5.77
C PHE A 68 -2.01 11.34 6.01
N ASP A 69 -1.63 11.00 7.24
CA ASP A 69 -1.09 9.67 7.54
C ASP A 69 -2.14 8.56 7.33
N ILE A 70 -3.44 8.85 7.48
CA ILE A 70 -4.47 7.81 7.31
C ILE A 70 -4.60 7.34 5.83
N PRO A 71 -4.73 8.23 4.81
CA PRO A 71 -4.72 7.78 3.42
C PRO A 71 -3.33 7.36 2.93
N SER A 72 -2.23 7.75 3.59
CA SER A 72 -0.87 7.49 3.08
C SER A 72 -0.57 5.99 2.91
N SER A 73 -1.13 5.15 3.78
CA SER A 73 -1.00 3.68 3.74
C SER A 73 -1.70 3.02 2.54
N VAL A 74 -2.55 3.75 1.83
CA VAL A 74 -3.22 3.27 0.61
C VAL A 74 -2.31 3.38 -0.60
N PHE A 75 -1.29 4.27 -0.58
CA PHE A 75 -0.37 4.46 -1.71
C PHE A 75 0.73 3.40 -1.73
N GLN A 76 1.91 3.73 -1.19
CA GLN A 76 3.08 2.86 -1.21
C GLN A 76 2.81 1.54 -0.48
N TYR A 77 2.12 1.60 0.68
CA TYR A 77 1.72 0.37 1.36
C TYR A 77 0.57 -0.36 0.61
N GLY A 78 -0.20 0.29 -0.25
CA GLY A 78 -1.14 -0.40 -1.14
C GLY A 78 -0.46 -1.12 -2.30
N ASN A 79 0.64 -0.59 -2.83
CA ASN A 79 1.38 -1.19 -3.93
C ASN A 79 2.42 -2.20 -3.45
N ARG A 80 1.97 -3.45 -3.30
CA ARG A 80 2.78 -4.56 -2.80
C ARG A 80 3.81 -5.12 -3.79
N CYS A 81 3.83 -4.67 -5.04
CA CYS A 81 4.86 -5.08 -6.00
C CYS A 81 6.27 -4.68 -5.54
N PHE A 82 6.39 -3.63 -4.71
CA PHE A 82 7.63 -3.22 -4.06
C PHE A 82 7.87 -3.94 -2.74
N THR A 83 7.82 -5.27 -2.77
CA THR A 83 8.16 -6.15 -1.65
C THR A 83 9.28 -7.09 -2.09
N ARG A 84 10.33 -7.20 -1.27
CA ARG A 84 11.38 -8.18 -1.50
C ARG A 84 10.91 -9.56 -1.04
N TYR A 85 10.61 -10.43 -1.98
CA TYR A 85 10.28 -11.82 -1.71
C TYR A 85 11.55 -12.68 -1.61
N PRO A 86 11.64 -13.59 -0.63
CA PRO A 86 12.74 -14.54 -0.57
C PRO A 86 12.64 -15.58 -1.69
N GLU A 87 13.77 -16.19 -2.04
CA GLU A 87 13.82 -17.27 -3.03
C GLU A 87 12.94 -18.44 -2.60
N GLY A 88 12.20 -19.03 -3.54
CA GLY A 88 11.29 -20.15 -3.30
C GLY A 88 9.91 -19.78 -2.75
N MET A 89 9.66 -18.51 -2.41
CA MET A 89 8.32 -18.03 -2.03
C MET A 89 7.58 -17.45 -3.26
N PRO A 90 6.33 -17.84 -3.51
CA PRO A 90 5.52 -17.23 -4.57
C PRO A 90 5.29 -15.74 -4.30
N ASP A 91 5.75 -14.90 -5.22
CA ASP A 91 5.44 -13.48 -5.24
C ASP A 91 4.10 -13.24 -5.95
N TYR A 92 3.01 -13.38 -5.20
CA TYR A 92 1.65 -13.21 -5.72
C TYR A 92 1.43 -11.86 -6.40
N PHE A 93 2.08 -10.80 -5.91
CA PHE A 93 1.86 -9.43 -6.40
C PHE A 93 2.53 -9.21 -7.74
N LYS A 94 3.77 -9.68 -7.91
CA LYS A 94 4.47 -9.57 -9.20
C LYS A 94 3.87 -10.53 -10.25
N GLN A 95 3.41 -11.71 -9.83
CA GLN A 95 2.76 -12.69 -10.72
C GLN A 95 1.41 -12.24 -11.28
N ALA A 96 0.75 -11.25 -10.65
CA ALA A 96 -0.50 -10.69 -11.14
C ALA A 96 -0.35 -9.92 -12.47
N PHE A 97 0.88 -9.54 -12.85
CA PHE A 97 1.14 -8.75 -14.04
C PHE A 97 1.39 -9.62 -15.29
N PRO A 98 0.86 -9.24 -16.46
CA PRO A 98 0.42 -7.88 -16.81
C PRO A 98 -1.06 -7.58 -16.53
N ALA A 99 -1.86 -8.56 -16.11
CA ALA A 99 -3.30 -8.36 -15.86
C ALA A 99 -3.57 -7.31 -14.78
N GLY A 100 -2.65 -7.18 -13.82
CA GLY A 100 -2.75 -6.25 -12.70
C GLY A 100 -3.42 -6.90 -11.50
N MET A 101 -3.59 -6.11 -10.45
CA MET A 101 -4.18 -6.56 -9.20
C MET A 101 -5.12 -5.50 -8.65
N SER A 102 -6.01 -5.94 -7.76
CA SER A 102 -6.82 -5.03 -6.95
C SER A 102 -6.79 -5.42 -5.49
N TYR A 103 -7.19 -4.50 -4.62
CA TYR A 103 -7.39 -4.81 -3.23
C TYR A 103 -8.55 -4.03 -2.64
N GLU A 104 -9.11 -4.58 -1.57
CA GLU A 104 -10.07 -3.94 -0.66
C GLU A 104 -9.49 -4.03 0.75
N ARG A 105 -9.53 -2.93 1.50
CA ARG A 105 -9.00 -2.85 2.85
C ARG A 105 -10.00 -2.17 3.78
N THR A 106 -10.13 -2.70 4.98
CA THR A 106 -10.82 -2.03 6.09
C THR A 106 -9.82 -1.58 7.14
N PHE A 107 -10.10 -0.47 7.80
CA PHE A 107 -9.31 0.13 8.86
C PHE A 107 -10.23 0.32 10.07
N THR A 108 -9.83 -0.21 11.23
CA THR A 108 -10.59 -0.07 12.48
C THR A 108 -9.70 0.55 13.54
N PHE A 109 -9.92 1.83 13.83
CA PHE A 109 -9.17 2.59 14.81
C PHE A 109 -9.76 2.36 16.21
N GLU A 110 -8.91 2.39 17.23
CA GLU A 110 -9.34 2.10 18.60
C GLU A 110 -10.25 3.18 19.22
N ASP A 111 -10.30 4.38 18.65
CA ASP A 111 -11.17 5.48 19.07
C ASP A 111 -12.56 5.45 18.39
N GLY A 112 -12.85 4.39 17.63
CA GLY A 112 -14.10 4.22 16.88
C GLY A 112 -14.08 4.78 15.46
N GLY A 113 -13.00 5.46 15.05
CA GLY A 113 -12.81 5.81 13.64
C GLY A 113 -12.75 4.57 12.76
N VAL A 114 -13.36 4.62 11.59
CA VAL A 114 -13.32 3.52 10.62
C VAL A 114 -13.07 4.07 9.22
N ALA A 115 -12.33 3.31 8.43
CA ALA A 115 -12.14 3.62 7.02
C ALA A 115 -12.17 2.38 6.14
N THR A 116 -12.39 2.60 4.85
CA THR A 116 -12.20 1.61 3.80
C THR A 116 -11.34 2.19 2.69
N ALA A 117 -10.57 1.33 2.03
CA ALA A 117 -9.86 1.67 0.81
C ALA A 117 -10.07 0.59 -0.23
N SER A 118 -10.15 1.00 -1.49
CA SER A 118 -9.95 0.10 -2.62
C SER A 118 -8.85 0.65 -3.52
N GLY A 119 -8.09 -0.26 -4.12
CA GLY A 119 -7.04 0.08 -5.06
C GLY A 119 -7.07 -0.83 -6.27
N HIS A 120 -6.87 -0.27 -7.44
CA HIS A 120 -6.61 -1.00 -8.68
C HIS A 120 -5.24 -0.59 -9.20
N ILE A 121 -4.40 -1.59 -9.45
CA ILE A 121 -3.02 -1.42 -9.88
C ILE A 121 -2.86 -2.11 -11.24
N SER A 122 -2.62 -1.31 -12.27
CA SER A 122 -2.32 -1.79 -13.62
C SER A 122 -0.88 -1.41 -14.00
N LEU A 123 -0.42 -1.95 -15.14
CA LEU A 123 0.90 -1.67 -15.67
C LEU A 123 0.80 -1.10 -17.09
N GLU A 124 1.41 0.05 -17.29
CA GLU A 124 1.55 0.70 -18.60
C GLU A 124 3.03 0.93 -18.88
N GLY A 125 3.60 0.14 -19.80
CA GLY A 125 5.04 0.16 -20.07
C GLY A 125 5.86 -0.19 -18.83
N ASN A 126 6.61 0.77 -18.30
CA ASN A 126 7.39 0.63 -17.06
C ASN A 126 6.79 1.39 -15.86
N CYS A 127 5.51 1.75 -15.92
CA CYS A 127 4.82 2.55 -14.91
C CYS A 127 3.62 1.79 -14.32
N PHE A 128 3.64 1.57 -13.00
CA PHE A 128 2.46 1.13 -12.27
C PHE A 128 1.47 2.29 -12.15
N LYS A 129 0.24 2.10 -12.59
CA LYS A 129 -0.86 3.06 -12.40
C LYS A 129 -1.72 2.59 -11.24
N HIS A 130 -1.80 3.39 -10.18
CA HIS A 130 -2.56 3.07 -8.99
C HIS A 130 -3.73 4.03 -8.84
N LYS A 131 -4.94 3.53 -9.08
CA LYS A 131 -6.19 4.26 -8.85
C LYS A 131 -6.83 3.76 -7.56
N SER A 132 -7.21 4.66 -6.67
CA SER A 132 -7.73 4.29 -5.36
C SER A 132 -8.89 5.16 -4.90
N ILE A 133 -9.71 4.59 -4.03
CA ILE A 133 -10.79 5.27 -3.32
C ILE A 133 -10.57 5.07 -1.82
N PHE A 134 -10.69 6.14 -1.03
CA PHE A 134 -10.56 6.09 0.42
C PHE A 134 -11.73 6.76 1.12
N HIS A 135 -12.47 6.02 1.95
CA HIS A 135 -13.60 6.55 2.72
C HIS A 135 -13.34 6.39 4.21
N GLY A 136 -13.39 7.48 4.96
CA GLY A 136 -13.23 7.49 6.42
C GLY A 136 -14.42 8.16 7.11
N VAL A 137 -14.91 7.56 8.18
CA VAL A 137 -16.03 8.09 8.96
C VAL A 137 -15.84 7.86 10.45
N ASN A 138 -16.63 8.57 11.25
CA ASN A 138 -16.68 8.41 12.70
C ASN A 138 -15.37 8.72 13.43
N PHE A 139 -14.46 9.49 12.82
CA PHE A 139 -13.28 9.97 13.54
C PHE A 139 -13.70 11.04 14.57
N PRO A 140 -13.34 10.90 15.86
CA PRO A 140 -13.68 11.90 16.86
C PRO A 140 -13.08 13.27 16.52
N ALA A 141 -13.85 14.34 16.67
CA ALA A 141 -13.40 15.70 16.37
C ALA A 141 -12.21 16.12 17.25
N ASP A 142 -12.14 15.60 18.47
CA ASP A 142 -11.06 15.79 19.42
C ASP A 142 -9.99 14.68 19.36
N GLY A 143 -10.13 13.71 18.44
CA GLY A 143 -9.20 12.62 18.23
C GLY A 143 -7.93 13.05 17.47
N PRO A 144 -6.86 12.24 17.57
CA PRO A 144 -5.55 12.58 17.02
C PRO A 144 -5.55 12.75 15.50
N VAL A 145 -6.40 11.99 14.79
CA VAL A 145 -6.56 12.10 13.33
C VAL A 145 -7.12 13.46 12.93
N MET A 146 -8.21 13.90 13.56
CA MET A 146 -8.86 15.18 13.23
C MET A 146 -8.06 16.38 13.74
N LYS A 147 -7.33 16.23 14.86
CA LYS A 147 -6.40 17.25 15.36
C LYS A 147 -5.05 17.27 14.64
N LYS A 148 -4.80 16.34 13.71
CA LYS A 148 -3.53 16.25 12.96
C LYS A 148 -2.32 16.11 13.89
N GLU A 149 -2.48 15.25 14.90
CA GLU A 149 -1.49 14.98 15.94
C GLU A 149 -0.65 13.73 15.66
N THR A 150 -0.77 13.15 14.47
CA THR A 150 -0.04 11.95 14.06
C THR A 150 1.28 12.30 13.36
N THR A 151 2.20 11.35 13.29
CA THR A 151 3.55 11.54 12.73
C THR A 151 4.01 10.39 11.83
N GLY A 152 3.07 9.63 11.26
CA GLY A 152 3.32 8.43 10.45
C GLY A 152 3.07 7.11 11.18
N TRP A 153 3.38 6.01 10.50
CA TRP A 153 3.11 4.65 10.97
C TRP A 153 4.37 3.98 11.53
N ASP A 154 4.21 3.22 12.60
CA ASP A 154 5.26 2.34 13.13
C ASP A 154 5.54 1.17 12.18
N PRO A 155 6.76 0.60 12.12
CA PRO A 155 7.02 -0.63 11.40
C PRO A 155 6.12 -1.77 11.88
N SER A 156 5.70 -2.61 10.95
CA SER A 156 4.66 -3.59 11.20
C SER A 156 4.89 -4.89 10.43
N PHE A 157 4.14 -5.93 10.80
CA PHE A 157 4.22 -7.25 10.17
C PHE A 157 2.84 -7.68 9.70
N GLU A 158 2.67 -7.82 8.38
CA GLU A 158 1.43 -8.29 7.78
C GLU A 158 1.41 -9.82 7.69
N LYS A 159 0.38 -10.45 8.26
CA LYS A 159 0.17 -11.89 8.11
C LYS A 159 -0.56 -12.16 6.80
N MET A 160 0.19 -12.67 5.83
CA MET A 160 -0.35 -13.07 4.53
C MET A 160 -0.87 -14.51 4.57
N THR A 161 -2.11 -14.74 4.15
CA THR A 161 -2.73 -16.07 4.08
C THR A 161 -3.55 -16.24 2.81
N VAL A 162 -3.53 -17.43 2.21
CA VAL A 162 -4.41 -17.73 1.07
C VAL A 162 -5.73 -18.26 1.60
N CYS A 163 -6.85 -17.64 1.20
CA CYS A 163 -8.19 -18.05 1.61
C CYS A 163 -9.14 -17.97 0.40
N LYS A 164 -9.77 -19.11 0.06
CA LYS A 164 -10.78 -19.20 -1.03
C LYS A 164 -10.31 -18.60 -2.37
N GLY A 165 -9.03 -18.75 -2.70
CA GLY A 165 -8.44 -18.24 -3.95
C GLY A 165 -8.00 -16.78 -3.91
N PHE A 166 -8.19 -16.08 -2.79
CA PHE A 166 -7.68 -14.73 -2.56
C PHE A 166 -6.48 -14.76 -1.62
N LEU A 167 -5.64 -13.72 -1.73
CA LEU A 167 -4.59 -13.47 -0.77
C LEU A 167 -5.10 -12.46 0.26
N MET A 168 -5.06 -12.82 1.53
CA MET A 168 -5.55 -12.02 2.65
C MET A 168 -4.36 -11.49 3.45
N GLY A 169 -4.41 -10.22 3.82
CA GLY A 169 -3.48 -9.59 4.77
C GLY A 169 -4.21 -9.18 6.04
N ASP A 170 -3.68 -9.60 7.19
CA ASP A 170 -4.15 -9.18 8.53
C ASP A 170 -3.00 -8.52 9.28
N ILE A 171 -3.25 -7.34 9.85
CA ILE A 171 -2.22 -6.58 10.57
C ILE A 171 -2.81 -5.64 11.61
N THR A 172 -2.19 -5.62 12.79
CA THR A 172 -2.35 -4.54 13.76
C THR A 172 -1.30 -3.47 13.49
N MET A 173 -1.74 -2.30 13.06
CA MET A 173 -0.92 -1.12 12.80
C MET A 173 -0.96 -0.16 13.98
N PHE A 174 0.12 0.60 14.16
CA PHE A 174 0.22 1.65 15.16
C PHE A 174 0.55 2.98 14.49
N LEU A 175 -0.35 3.95 14.62
CA LEU A 175 -0.17 5.30 14.12
C LEU A 175 0.53 6.12 15.22
N LEU A 176 1.72 6.61 14.94
CA LEU A 176 2.54 7.35 15.91
C LEU A 176 1.95 8.74 16.16
N LEU A 177 2.01 9.20 17.41
CA LEU A 177 1.45 10.47 17.85
C LEU A 177 2.57 11.44 18.31
N LYS A 178 2.34 12.74 18.15
CA LYS A 178 3.26 13.81 18.56
C LYS A 178 3.64 13.79 20.04
N ASN A 179 2.78 13.25 20.89
CA ASN A 179 3.02 13.11 22.33
C ASN A 179 3.84 11.87 22.71
N GLY A 180 4.33 11.10 21.72
CA GLY A 180 5.07 9.85 21.92
C GLY A 180 4.18 8.62 22.12
N GLY A 181 2.85 8.78 22.12
CA GLY A 181 1.89 7.69 22.13
C GLY A 181 1.68 7.07 20.74
N TYR A 182 0.78 6.10 20.69
CA TYR A 182 0.30 5.49 19.46
C TYR A 182 -1.22 5.41 19.47
N GLN A 183 -1.80 5.42 18.28
CA GLN A 183 -3.18 5.04 18.04
C GLN A 183 -3.20 3.70 17.30
N ARG A 184 -3.79 2.68 17.90
CA ARG A 184 -3.92 1.37 17.27
C ARG A 184 -4.97 1.39 16.16
N CYS A 185 -4.67 0.75 15.04
CA CYS A 185 -5.58 0.53 13.93
C CYS A 185 -5.43 -0.89 13.38
N HIS A 186 -6.51 -1.64 13.24
CA HIS A 186 -6.47 -2.96 12.62
C HIS A 186 -6.77 -2.85 11.12
N PHE A 187 -5.89 -3.41 10.28
CA PHE A 187 -6.16 -3.51 8.84
C PHE A 187 -6.50 -4.96 8.48
N ASN A 188 -7.56 -5.11 7.69
CA ASN A 188 -7.84 -6.36 6.97
C ASN A 188 -7.83 -6.04 5.48
N THR A 189 -7.01 -6.75 4.71
CA THR A 189 -6.89 -6.55 3.26
C THR A 189 -7.24 -7.84 2.53
N THR A 190 -8.06 -7.74 1.48
CA THR A 190 -8.24 -8.78 0.47
C THR A 190 -7.55 -8.32 -0.81
N TYR A 191 -6.63 -9.12 -1.33
CA TYR A 191 -5.97 -8.92 -2.61
C TYR A 191 -6.57 -9.88 -3.65
N LYS A 192 -6.91 -9.35 -4.83
CA LYS A 192 -7.56 -10.05 -5.94
C LYS A 192 -6.74 -9.89 -7.22
#